data_AF-A0A2Z5ZIN4-F1
#
_entry.id   AF-A0A2Z5ZIN4-F1
#
_cell.length_a   1.000
_cell.length_b   1.000
_cell.length_c   1.000
_cell.angle_alpha   90.00
_cell.angle_beta   90.00
_cell.angle_gamma   90.00
#
_symmetry.space_group_name_H-M   'P 1'
#
loop_
_entity.id
_entity.type
_entity.pdbx_description
1 polymer ?
#
loop_
_entity_poly.entity_id
_entity_poly.type
_entity_poly.pdbx_seq_one_letter_code
_entity_poly.pdbx_strand_id
1 'polypeptide(L)'
;MALITVPGASGDHTVQVTVDGCDSSALLRQAQSLADQLKNAQSDLDSRYLTSGSNVFNGNRGGYGAITTPGSYQVSGNPDWLSVGSDSHAQPGQALDGFVTVDARKVTTENLNFIGGTKQGIHFLSTNQNGTFLSGSGNNLFDGGNGNWKISTGDGNDTINSGNGNNTISAGAGNNVINLGDGWNYVHSDGQDTITASSGTQNITLNGASSTVNVGDQSLVVDNGSNQSIKVGNNSTVIGGVQDNITLNGAYGTVSGGESGTISAGQGNFVVAQTKNADINIAGNLTFLHGTGETTVIAGQSTIFGAAGLDLHLNSTSGTSLFVATIGNQTLDGASSAFGIHAFGSDYGATTQTFIGGSASDTLVAGTGNATLTGGSGAANVFGFRNGVAGSDYTITDFGSAAGNSVLLVHYDEAYLKNGKGYTKESFQQVLDSASHQNGNTTITLSDNSRITFVGVDKLTIDQFSGF
;
A
#
# COMPACT_ATOMS: atom_id res chain seq x y z
N MET A 1 20.89 25.15 5.04
CA MET A 1 21.76 25.31 3.87
C MET A 1 23.21 24.97 4.18
N ALA A 2 23.65 23.77 3.79
CA ALA A 2 25.05 23.37 3.85
C ALA A 2 25.74 23.67 2.50
N LEU A 3 27.03 23.98 2.56
CA LEU A 3 27.87 24.15 1.37
C LEU A 3 28.91 23.04 1.33
N ILE A 4 29.06 22.44 0.16
CA ILE A 4 30.12 21.47 -0.12
C ILE A 4 31.09 22.10 -1.08
N THR A 5 32.37 21.93 -0.77
CA THR A 5 33.46 22.39 -1.63
C THR A 5 33.85 21.27 -2.58
N VAL A 6 33.73 21.51 -3.88
CA VAL A 6 34.25 20.62 -4.92
C VAL A 6 35.46 21.26 -5.60
N PRO A 7 36.41 20.47 -6.14
CA PRO A 7 37.59 21.02 -6.79
C PRO A 7 37.23 21.96 -7.94
N GLY A 8 37.86 23.14 -8.05
CA GLY A 8 37.71 24.02 -9.22
C GLY A 8 38.52 23.53 -10.41
N ALA A 9 38.36 24.13 -11.59
CA ALA A 9 39.01 23.64 -12.81
C ALA A 9 40.50 24.00 -12.94
N SER A 10 41.01 24.99 -12.19
CA SER A 10 42.43 25.34 -12.14
C SER A 10 42.76 26.16 -10.89
N GLY A 11 44.03 26.12 -10.46
CA GLY A 11 44.53 26.88 -9.32
C GLY A 11 44.10 26.33 -7.96
N ASP A 12 44.04 27.22 -6.97
CA ASP A 12 43.51 26.97 -5.63
C ASP A 12 41.99 27.23 -5.51
N HIS A 13 41.35 27.62 -6.62
CA HIS A 13 39.92 27.92 -6.68
C HIS A 13 39.08 26.65 -6.50
N THR A 14 37.95 26.79 -5.80
CA THR A 14 37.00 25.71 -5.58
C THR A 14 35.58 26.15 -5.92
N VAL A 15 34.73 25.19 -6.25
CA VAL A 15 33.31 25.46 -6.52
C VAL A 15 32.52 25.12 -5.27
N GLN A 16 31.74 26.07 -4.75
CA GLN A 16 30.88 25.84 -3.59
C GLN A 16 29.48 25.48 -4.06
N VAL A 17 29.12 24.22 -3.84
CA VAL A 17 27.85 23.63 -4.20
C VAL A 17 26.91 23.73 -3.00
N THR A 18 25.74 24.28 -3.23
CA THR A 18 24.70 24.39 -2.19
C THR A 18 23.93 23.10 -2.10
N VAL A 19 23.88 22.50 -0.92
CA VAL A 19 23.01 21.36 -0.62
C VAL A 19 22.11 21.72 0.56
N ASP A 20 20.82 21.79 0.32
CA ASP A 20 19.80 21.85 1.36
C ASP A 20 18.76 20.79 1.04
N GLY A 21 18.27 20.14 2.09
CA GLY A 21 17.43 18.95 2.02
C GLY A 21 16.97 18.62 3.44
N CYS A 22 15.66 18.47 3.67
CA CYS A 22 15.19 17.85 4.91
C CYS A 22 15.93 16.50 5.12
N ASP A 23 16.38 16.26 6.35
CA ASP A 23 17.43 15.32 6.78
C ASP A 23 18.88 15.69 6.40
N SER A 24 19.48 16.48 7.30
CA SER A 24 20.89 16.84 7.41
C SER A 24 21.90 15.67 7.58
N SER A 25 21.68 14.51 6.95
CA SER A 25 22.70 13.46 6.92
C SER A 25 22.81 12.64 5.61
N ALA A 26 21.80 12.49 4.74
CA ALA A 26 21.92 11.63 3.55
C ALA A 26 22.48 12.35 2.30
N LEU A 27 21.83 13.44 1.84
CA LEU A 27 22.23 14.18 0.64
C LEU A 27 23.64 14.78 0.80
N LEU A 28 23.94 15.33 1.98
CA LEU A 28 25.27 15.84 2.31
C LEU A 28 26.36 14.74 2.20
N ARG A 29 26.09 13.52 2.69
CA ARG A 29 27.04 12.38 2.54
C ARG A 29 27.20 11.98 1.08
N GLN A 30 26.12 11.96 0.30
CA GLN A 30 26.19 11.64 -1.13
C GLN A 30 27.02 12.67 -1.88
N ALA A 31 26.79 13.96 -1.64
CA ALA A 31 27.50 15.04 -2.27
C ALA A 31 28.96 15.13 -1.82
N GLN A 32 29.27 14.87 -0.54
CA GLN A 32 30.65 14.73 -0.04
C GLN A 32 31.37 13.56 -0.73
N SER A 33 30.73 12.39 -0.80
CA SER A 33 31.29 11.23 -1.48
C SER A 33 31.56 11.51 -2.96
N LEU A 34 30.64 12.20 -3.63
CA LEU A 34 30.78 12.56 -5.04
C LEU A 34 31.90 13.62 -5.25
N ALA A 35 32.02 14.58 -4.34
CA ALA A 35 33.11 15.56 -4.33
C ALA A 35 34.49 14.90 -4.14
N ASP A 36 34.59 13.92 -3.24
CA ASP A 36 35.83 13.16 -3.01
C ASP A 36 36.21 12.31 -4.23
N GLN A 37 35.21 11.71 -4.91
CA GLN A 37 35.44 10.98 -6.17
C GLN A 37 35.99 11.91 -7.26
N LEU A 38 35.38 13.09 -7.44
CA LEU A 38 35.87 14.09 -8.39
C LEU A 38 37.31 14.51 -8.05
N LYS A 39 37.60 14.79 -6.78
CA LYS A 39 38.94 15.17 -6.31
C LYS A 39 39.99 14.11 -6.65
N ASN A 40 39.66 12.83 -6.48
CA ASN A 40 40.58 11.73 -6.78
C ASN A 40 40.78 11.54 -8.30
N ALA A 41 39.76 11.81 -9.12
CA ALA A 41 39.86 11.69 -10.57
C ALA A 41 40.49 12.92 -11.25
N GLN A 42 40.45 14.09 -10.61
CA GLN A 42 40.71 15.38 -11.26
C GLN A 42 42.06 15.48 -11.97
N SER A 43 43.13 14.93 -11.39
CA SER A 43 44.47 15.00 -11.99
C SER A 43 44.55 14.33 -13.36
N ASP A 44 43.63 13.39 -13.64
CA ASP A 44 43.52 12.65 -14.88
C ASP A 44 42.60 13.29 -15.92
N LEU A 45 41.91 14.36 -15.55
CA LEU A 45 40.90 15.02 -16.38
C LEU A 45 41.45 16.29 -17.07
N ASP A 46 40.89 16.60 -18.24
CA ASP A 46 40.98 17.89 -18.91
C ASP A 46 40.02 18.87 -18.24
N SER A 47 40.52 19.56 -17.20
CA SER A 47 39.72 20.44 -16.33
C SER A 47 39.62 21.87 -16.89
N ARG A 48 38.39 22.39 -17.01
CA ARG A 48 38.13 23.73 -17.60
C ARG A 48 36.99 24.46 -16.88
N TYR A 49 37.14 25.77 -16.69
CA TYR A 49 36.00 26.63 -16.39
C TYR A 49 35.20 26.88 -17.66
N LEU A 50 33.91 26.63 -17.62
CA LEU A 50 33.03 26.78 -18.78
C LEU A 50 32.51 28.22 -18.89
N THR A 51 32.26 28.65 -20.13
CA THR A 51 31.63 29.94 -20.42
C THR A 51 30.24 29.72 -21.03
N SER A 52 29.32 30.66 -20.81
CA SER A 52 27.98 30.53 -21.40
C SER A 52 28.07 30.43 -22.92
N GLY A 53 27.30 29.52 -23.51
CA GLY A 53 27.42 29.13 -24.91
C GLY A 53 28.05 27.76 -25.08
N SER A 54 28.81 27.55 -26.16
CA SER A 54 29.32 26.24 -26.56
C SER A 54 30.66 25.90 -25.91
N ASN A 55 30.75 24.71 -25.33
CA ASN A 55 31.94 24.15 -24.71
C ASN A 55 32.17 22.73 -25.24
N VAL A 56 33.38 22.45 -25.73
CA VAL A 56 33.70 21.20 -26.43
C VAL A 56 34.92 20.54 -25.81
N PHE A 57 34.77 19.27 -25.42
CA PHE A 57 35.84 18.41 -24.91
C PHE A 57 36.22 17.39 -25.99
N ASN A 58 37.36 17.61 -26.66
CA ASN A 58 37.86 16.72 -27.73
C ASN A 58 39.23 16.11 -27.38
N GLY A 59 39.61 16.14 -26.10
CA GLY A 59 40.90 15.66 -25.63
C GLY A 59 40.92 14.14 -25.49
N ASN A 60 42.13 13.56 -25.41
CA ASN A 60 42.31 12.13 -25.14
C ASN A 60 42.05 11.76 -23.67
N ARG A 61 41.94 12.76 -22.78
CA ARG A 61 41.58 12.60 -21.37
C ARG A 61 40.08 12.91 -21.21
N GLY A 62 39.45 12.30 -20.22
CA GLY A 62 38.09 12.66 -19.81
C GLY A 62 37.99 14.14 -19.44
N GLY A 63 36.90 14.80 -19.79
CA GLY A 63 36.71 16.23 -19.51
C GLY A 63 36.13 16.48 -18.11
N TYR A 64 36.55 17.58 -17.48
CA TYR A 64 35.89 18.16 -16.32
C TYR A 64 35.51 19.62 -16.59
N GLY A 65 34.22 19.95 -16.51
CA GLY A 65 33.72 21.31 -16.66
C GLY A 65 33.21 21.90 -15.35
N ALA A 66 33.78 23.03 -14.91
CA ALA A 66 33.29 23.80 -13.76
C ALA A 66 32.53 25.06 -14.23
N ILE A 67 31.30 25.25 -13.75
CA ILE A 67 30.45 26.41 -14.03
C ILE A 67 30.29 27.22 -12.75
N THR A 68 30.75 28.47 -12.78
CA THR A 68 30.72 29.39 -11.62
C THR A 68 29.86 30.63 -11.80
N THR A 69 29.15 30.72 -12.94
CA THR A 69 28.29 31.86 -13.29
C THR A 69 26.93 31.37 -13.78
N PRO A 70 25.83 32.12 -13.54
CA PRO A 70 24.54 31.78 -14.10
C PRO A 70 24.55 31.89 -15.63
N GLY A 71 23.75 31.07 -16.32
CA GLY A 71 23.65 31.11 -17.78
C GLY A 71 23.35 29.75 -18.40
N SER A 72 23.44 29.69 -19.74
CA SER A 72 23.21 28.48 -20.52
C SER A 72 24.51 27.94 -21.11
N TYR A 73 24.73 26.65 -21.00
CA TYR A 73 25.96 25.95 -21.36
C TYR A 73 25.62 24.75 -22.23
N GLN A 74 26.15 24.75 -23.45
CA GLN A 74 26.04 23.67 -24.42
C GLN A 74 27.33 22.86 -24.34
N VAL A 75 27.26 21.65 -23.79
CA VAL A 75 28.42 20.81 -23.52
C VAL A 75 28.44 19.64 -24.50
N SER A 76 29.61 19.36 -25.08
CA SER A 76 29.78 18.32 -26.09
C SER A 76 31.13 17.64 -26.01
N GLY A 77 31.23 16.46 -26.63
CA GLY A 77 32.44 15.66 -26.64
C GLY A 77 32.52 14.76 -25.41
N ASN A 78 33.68 14.63 -24.76
CA ASN A 78 33.91 13.60 -23.74
C ASN A 78 34.06 14.06 -22.27
N PRO A 79 33.21 14.95 -21.71
CA PRO A 79 33.25 15.21 -20.27
C PRO A 79 32.75 14.02 -19.47
N ASP A 80 33.51 13.63 -18.44
CA ASP A 80 33.08 12.66 -17.43
C ASP A 80 32.46 13.36 -16.21
N TRP A 81 32.79 14.64 -16.00
CA TRP A 81 32.40 15.40 -14.82
C TRP A 81 31.95 16.82 -15.17
N LEU A 82 30.89 17.27 -14.50
CA LEU A 82 30.41 18.64 -14.52
C LEU A 82 30.10 19.12 -13.10
N SER A 83 30.47 20.35 -12.78
CA SER A 83 30.11 21.00 -11.52
C SER A 83 29.47 22.37 -11.71
N VAL A 84 28.53 22.73 -10.83
CA VAL A 84 27.85 24.03 -10.83
C VAL A 84 27.78 24.58 -9.41
N GLY A 85 28.33 25.77 -9.17
CA GLY A 85 28.26 26.41 -7.86
C GLY A 85 28.89 27.80 -7.89
N SER A 86 29.06 28.43 -6.74
CA SER A 86 29.77 29.72 -6.69
C SER A 86 31.29 29.48 -6.71
N ASP A 87 32.05 30.43 -7.24
CA ASP A 87 33.50 30.43 -7.05
C ASP A 87 33.82 30.83 -5.61
N SER A 88 34.47 29.94 -4.85
CA SER A 88 34.83 30.17 -3.44
C SER A 88 35.70 31.41 -3.23
N HIS A 89 36.46 31.82 -4.24
CA HIS A 89 37.35 32.97 -4.16
C HIS A 89 36.59 34.27 -4.41
N ALA A 90 35.65 34.25 -5.35
CA ALA A 90 34.85 35.42 -5.69
C ALA A 90 33.71 35.66 -4.67
N GLN A 91 33.09 34.59 -4.17
CA GLN A 91 31.91 34.62 -3.31
C GLN A 91 31.99 33.57 -2.18
N PRO A 92 32.94 33.71 -1.24
CA PRO A 92 33.15 32.72 -0.18
C PRO A 92 31.91 32.56 0.71
N GLY A 93 31.46 31.31 0.86
CA GLY A 93 30.35 30.92 1.72
C GLY A 93 28.98 31.30 1.17
N GLN A 94 28.87 31.64 -0.13
CA GLN A 94 27.62 32.05 -0.75
C GLN A 94 27.18 31.04 -1.80
N ALA A 95 25.87 30.83 -1.92
CA ALA A 95 25.30 30.07 -3.03
C ALA A 95 25.32 30.88 -4.34
N LEU A 96 25.49 30.20 -5.48
CA LEU A 96 25.35 30.81 -6.79
C LEU A 96 23.91 31.35 -6.97
N ASP A 97 23.80 32.66 -7.17
CA ASP A 97 22.50 33.34 -7.32
C ASP A 97 22.15 33.49 -8.79
N GLY A 98 21.34 32.57 -9.30
CA GLY A 98 20.85 32.58 -10.67
C GLY A 98 20.61 31.17 -11.21
N PHE A 99 19.92 31.13 -12.34
CA PHE A 99 19.58 29.88 -13.01
C PHE A 99 20.75 29.38 -13.88
N VAL A 100 20.97 28.07 -13.90
CA VAL A 100 21.96 27.44 -14.79
C VAL A 100 21.29 26.39 -15.66
N THR A 101 21.52 26.44 -16.97
CA THR A 101 21.10 25.40 -17.91
C THR A 101 22.32 24.71 -18.48
N VAL A 102 22.38 23.40 -18.34
CA VAL A 102 23.41 22.53 -18.89
C VAL A 102 22.77 21.59 -19.90
N ASP A 103 23.10 21.78 -21.16
CA ASP A 103 22.69 20.92 -22.25
C ASP A 103 23.84 19.98 -22.61
N ALA A 104 23.78 18.76 -22.09
CA ALA A 104 24.76 17.70 -22.27
C ALA A 104 24.33 16.69 -23.36
N ARG A 105 23.33 17.01 -24.19
CA ARG A 105 22.80 16.07 -25.20
C ARG A 105 23.81 15.69 -26.29
N LYS A 106 24.90 16.44 -26.43
CA LYS A 106 26.02 16.17 -27.36
C LYS A 106 27.26 15.60 -26.66
N VAL A 107 27.14 15.21 -25.39
CA VAL A 107 28.18 14.46 -24.68
C VAL A 107 28.22 13.03 -25.24
N THR A 108 29.41 12.48 -25.42
CA THR A 108 29.63 11.16 -26.03
C THR A 108 30.16 10.13 -25.05
N THR A 109 30.49 10.53 -23.82
CA THR A 109 30.84 9.61 -22.74
C THR A 109 29.62 8.82 -22.31
N GLU A 110 29.82 7.55 -21.96
CA GLU A 110 28.75 6.72 -21.42
C GLU A 110 28.42 7.07 -19.97
N ASN A 111 29.41 7.54 -19.21
CA ASN A 111 29.26 7.91 -17.80
C ASN A 111 29.50 9.41 -17.63
N LEU A 112 28.52 10.11 -17.08
CA LEU A 112 28.58 11.54 -16.79
C LEU A 112 28.13 11.78 -15.35
N ASN A 113 29.01 12.36 -14.55
CA ASN A 113 28.73 12.74 -13.17
C ASN A 113 28.52 14.26 -13.07
N PHE A 114 27.45 14.65 -12.41
CA PHE A 114 27.07 16.03 -12.20
C PHE A 114 26.89 16.30 -10.71
N ILE A 115 27.52 17.38 -10.23
CA ILE A 115 27.31 17.91 -8.88
C ILE A 115 27.07 19.41 -8.93
N GLY A 116 25.91 19.87 -8.49
CA GLY A 116 25.57 21.28 -8.59
C GLY A 116 24.57 21.78 -7.56
N GLY A 117 24.51 23.10 -7.39
CA GLY A 117 23.53 23.73 -6.53
C GLY A 117 23.53 25.24 -6.69
N THR A 118 22.34 25.82 -6.85
CA THR A 118 22.15 27.27 -6.99
C THR A 118 20.95 27.70 -6.13
N LYS A 119 20.70 29.01 -6.01
CA LYS A 119 19.49 29.48 -5.32
C LYS A 119 18.21 29.30 -6.14
N GLN A 120 18.31 29.35 -7.46
CA GLN A 120 17.15 29.37 -8.36
C GLN A 120 16.84 28.00 -8.98
N GLY A 121 17.85 27.13 -9.11
CA GLY A 121 17.76 25.80 -9.70
C GLY A 121 18.70 25.58 -10.89
N ILE A 122 18.73 24.33 -11.35
CA ILE A 122 19.53 23.86 -12.48
C ILE A 122 18.63 23.11 -13.47
N HIS A 123 18.72 23.41 -14.77
CA HIS A 123 18.18 22.56 -15.83
C HIS A 123 19.31 21.72 -16.43
N PHE A 124 19.19 20.40 -16.38
CA PHE A 124 20.14 19.47 -16.95
C PHE A 124 19.46 18.59 -18.00
N LEU A 125 20.01 18.57 -19.21
CA LEU A 125 19.47 17.83 -20.35
C LEU A 125 20.51 16.82 -20.86
N SER A 126 20.10 15.57 -21.00
CA SER A 126 20.93 14.43 -21.39
C SER A 126 20.21 13.59 -22.46
N THR A 127 20.84 12.53 -22.97
CA THR A 127 20.24 11.65 -24.00
C THR A 127 20.43 10.17 -23.80
N ASN A 128 21.67 9.68 -23.65
CA ASN A 128 22.00 8.25 -23.60
C ASN A 128 23.10 7.94 -22.58
N GLN A 129 23.38 8.91 -21.70
CA GLN A 129 24.41 8.81 -20.68
C GLN A 129 23.85 8.11 -19.45
N ASN A 130 24.73 7.51 -18.67
CA ASN A 130 24.48 6.98 -17.34
C ASN A 130 25.27 7.82 -16.34
N GLY A 131 24.95 7.71 -15.05
CA GLY A 131 25.81 8.28 -14.01
C GLY A 131 25.02 8.86 -12.85
N THR A 132 25.59 9.91 -12.26
CA THR A 132 25.01 10.57 -11.10
C THR A 132 24.63 12.00 -11.45
N PHE A 133 23.39 12.37 -11.16
CA PHE A 133 22.94 13.74 -11.11
C PHE A 133 22.65 14.11 -9.66
N LEU A 134 23.44 15.01 -9.10
CA LEU A 134 23.15 15.61 -7.81
C LEU A 134 22.97 17.11 -8.01
N SER A 135 21.73 17.56 -7.87
CA SER A 135 21.44 18.96 -7.58
C SER A 135 21.10 19.10 -6.10
N GLY A 136 21.60 20.16 -5.47
CA GLY A 136 21.10 20.59 -4.17
C GLY A 136 19.95 21.58 -4.34
N SER A 137 19.96 22.64 -3.54
CA SER A 137 18.83 23.60 -3.47
C SER A 137 18.36 24.15 -4.81
N GLY A 138 17.12 24.64 -4.82
CA GLY A 138 16.51 25.36 -5.94
C GLY A 138 15.55 24.48 -6.72
N ASN A 139 14.80 25.05 -7.67
CA ASN A 139 13.86 24.27 -8.48
C ASN A 139 14.59 23.69 -9.70
N ASN A 140 14.94 22.42 -9.63
CA ASN A 140 15.75 21.74 -10.63
C ASN A 140 14.90 21.03 -11.68
N LEU A 141 15.43 20.94 -12.89
CA LEU A 141 14.91 20.08 -13.94
C LEU A 141 16.01 19.10 -14.32
N PHE A 142 15.68 17.82 -14.28
CA PHE A 142 16.49 16.75 -14.85
C PHE A 142 15.74 16.10 -16.00
N ASP A 143 16.36 16.03 -17.17
CA ASP A 143 15.91 15.23 -18.32
C ASP A 143 17.04 14.28 -18.74
N GLY A 144 16.92 13.03 -18.32
CA GLY A 144 17.98 12.02 -18.44
C GLY A 144 18.08 11.35 -19.81
N GLY A 145 17.00 11.35 -20.59
CA GLY A 145 16.88 10.51 -21.77
C GLY A 145 16.96 9.02 -21.43
N ASN A 146 17.65 8.23 -22.25
CA ASN A 146 17.99 6.85 -21.93
C ASN A 146 19.23 6.79 -21.02
N GLY A 147 19.30 5.75 -20.21
CA GLY A 147 20.45 5.43 -19.38
C GLY A 147 20.07 5.26 -17.91
N ASN A 148 21.00 4.71 -17.14
CA ASN A 148 20.83 4.43 -15.72
C ASN A 148 21.36 5.62 -14.91
N TRP A 149 20.48 6.30 -14.19
CA TRP A 149 20.84 7.45 -13.39
C TRP A 149 20.62 7.24 -11.90
N LYS A 150 21.55 7.76 -11.10
CA LYS A 150 21.31 8.10 -9.71
C LYS A 150 21.00 9.59 -9.62
N ILE A 151 19.79 9.94 -9.25
CA ILE A 151 19.24 11.29 -9.28
C ILE A 151 18.93 11.72 -7.85
N SER A 152 19.50 12.83 -7.41
CA SER A 152 19.18 13.48 -6.13
C SER A 152 18.98 14.97 -6.37
N THR A 153 17.83 15.54 -6.02
CA THR A 153 17.53 16.96 -6.30
C THR A 153 17.38 17.87 -5.08
N GLY A 154 17.24 17.32 -3.88
CA GLY A 154 17.31 18.09 -2.64
C GLY A 154 16.05 18.92 -2.36
N ASP A 155 16.21 20.11 -1.77
CA ASP A 155 15.08 21.03 -1.52
C ASP A 155 14.70 21.81 -2.78
N GLY A 156 13.41 21.83 -3.11
CA GLY A 156 12.86 22.60 -4.20
C GLY A 156 11.56 21.99 -4.71
N ASN A 157 10.93 22.62 -5.68
CA ASN A 157 9.90 21.95 -6.50
C ASN A 157 10.58 21.51 -7.79
N ASP A 158 11.05 20.28 -7.81
CA ASP A 158 11.85 19.73 -8.89
C ASP A 158 10.99 19.04 -9.95
N THR A 159 11.50 18.97 -11.18
CA THR A 159 10.93 18.18 -12.27
C THR A 159 11.96 17.16 -12.74
N ILE A 160 11.66 15.88 -12.57
CA ILE A 160 12.54 14.76 -12.89
C ILE A 160 11.90 13.94 -13.99
N ASN A 161 12.43 14.03 -15.20
CA ASN A 161 12.17 13.10 -16.29
C ASN A 161 13.34 12.12 -16.34
N SER A 162 13.21 10.97 -15.68
CA SER A 162 14.31 9.99 -15.62
C SER A 162 14.59 9.36 -16.99
N GLY A 163 13.54 9.30 -17.83
CA GLY A 163 13.53 8.55 -19.08
C GLY A 163 13.76 7.05 -18.85
N ASN A 164 14.23 6.35 -19.89
CA ASN A 164 14.34 4.89 -19.87
C ASN A 164 15.63 4.43 -19.20
N GLY A 165 15.58 3.29 -18.54
CA GLY A 165 16.72 2.68 -17.87
C GLY A 165 16.39 2.39 -16.41
N ASN A 166 17.38 1.90 -15.68
CA ASN A 166 17.22 1.60 -14.27
C ASN A 166 17.68 2.80 -13.46
N ASN A 167 16.72 3.58 -12.96
CA ASN A 167 17.01 4.83 -12.26
C ASN A 167 16.80 4.70 -10.74
N THR A 168 17.61 5.38 -9.96
CA THR A 168 17.43 5.56 -8.52
C THR A 168 17.23 7.04 -8.25
N ILE A 169 16.11 7.42 -7.66
CA ILE A 169 15.66 8.80 -7.56
C ILE A 169 15.37 9.14 -6.11
N SER A 170 15.92 10.26 -5.64
CA SER A 170 15.57 10.92 -4.39
C SER A 170 15.22 12.36 -4.72
N ALA A 171 13.93 12.67 -4.78
CA ALA A 171 13.47 14.01 -5.14
C ALA A 171 13.63 15.01 -3.99
N GLY A 172 13.82 14.53 -2.76
CA GLY A 172 13.96 15.36 -1.59
C GLY A 172 12.63 16.00 -1.17
N ALA A 173 12.70 17.18 -0.57
CA ALA A 173 11.53 17.88 -0.05
C ALA A 173 10.81 18.68 -1.16
N GLY A 174 9.73 19.37 -0.79
CA GLY A 174 8.94 20.19 -1.71
C GLY A 174 7.88 19.40 -2.47
N ASN A 175 7.39 19.97 -3.57
CA ASN A 175 6.37 19.37 -4.41
C ASN A 175 6.97 19.05 -5.78
N ASN A 176 7.42 17.81 -5.94
CA ASN A 176 8.18 17.39 -7.11
C ASN A 176 7.27 16.72 -8.15
N VAL A 177 7.65 16.83 -9.41
CA VAL A 177 7.05 16.09 -10.54
C VAL A 177 8.05 15.07 -11.03
N ILE A 178 7.72 13.78 -10.91
CA ILE A 178 8.60 12.66 -11.25
C ILE A 178 7.94 11.84 -12.34
N ASN A 179 8.50 11.88 -13.55
CA ASN A 179 8.07 11.10 -14.70
C ASN A 179 9.10 9.99 -14.97
N LEU A 180 8.67 8.76 -14.76
CA LEU A 180 9.49 7.56 -14.93
C LEU A 180 9.25 6.96 -16.32
N GLY A 181 10.33 6.50 -16.95
CA GLY A 181 10.26 5.71 -18.18
C GLY A 181 10.30 4.20 -17.92
N ASP A 182 10.62 3.46 -18.98
CA ASP A 182 10.84 2.02 -18.91
C ASP A 182 12.03 1.65 -18.02
N GLY A 183 12.13 0.37 -17.67
CA GLY A 183 13.19 -0.17 -16.83
C GLY A 183 12.72 -0.40 -15.39
N TRP A 184 13.69 -0.61 -14.50
CA TRP A 184 13.45 -0.84 -13.08
C TRP A 184 13.88 0.39 -12.30
N ASN A 185 12.91 1.17 -11.83
CA ASN A 185 13.20 2.40 -11.11
C ASN A 185 12.90 2.26 -9.61
N TYR A 186 13.73 2.94 -8.81
CA TYR A 186 13.57 3.11 -7.38
C TYR A 186 13.36 4.59 -7.09
N VAL A 187 12.29 4.93 -6.38
CA VAL A 187 11.96 6.32 -6.03
C VAL A 187 11.78 6.44 -4.52
N HIS A 188 12.46 7.42 -3.95
CA HIS A 188 12.26 7.89 -2.59
C HIS A 188 11.69 9.30 -2.64
N SER A 189 10.49 9.47 -2.07
CA SER A 189 9.72 10.70 -2.08
C SER A 189 9.44 11.13 -0.65
N ASP A 190 9.99 12.28 -0.26
CA ASP A 190 9.82 12.86 1.07
C ASP A 190 8.84 14.05 1.07
N GLY A 191 8.52 14.56 -0.12
CA GLY A 191 7.63 15.69 -0.36
C GLY A 191 6.18 15.31 -0.71
N GLN A 192 5.39 16.31 -1.12
CA GLN A 192 4.06 16.10 -1.70
C GLN A 192 4.21 16.03 -3.21
N ASP A 193 4.51 14.83 -3.70
CA ASP A 193 5.03 14.64 -5.06
C ASP A 193 3.96 14.09 -6.00
N THR A 194 4.13 14.36 -7.29
CA THR A 194 3.38 13.70 -8.36
C THR A 194 4.31 12.73 -9.09
N ILE A 195 4.02 11.44 -9.01
CA ILE A 195 4.84 10.37 -9.59
C ILE A 195 4.03 9.66 -10.66
N THR A 196 4.53 9.65 -11.90
CA THR A 196 3.85 8.97 -13.00
C THR A 196 4.77 8.02 -13.75
N ALA A 197 4.22 6.89 -14.19
CA ALA A 197 4.90 5.92 -15.06
C ALA A 197 3.87 5.18 -15.91
N SER A 198 4.08 5.10 -17.22
CA SER A 198 3.20 4.33 -18.10
C SER A 198 3.60 2.86 -18.27
N SER A 199 4.85 2.53 -17.93
CA SER A 199 5.48 1.24 -18.20
C SER A 199 6.69 1.04 -17.29
N GLY A 200 7.38 -0.10 -17.42
CA GLY A 200 8.47 -0.48 -16.50
C GLY A 200 7.99 -0.92 -15.12
N THR A 201 8.92 -1.40 -14.31
CA THR A 201 8.68 -1.82 -12.93
C THR A 201 9.10 -0.71 -11.98
N GLN A 202 8.18 -0.25 -11.16
CA GLN A 202 8.40 0.88 -10.26
C GLN A 202 8.43 0.42 -8.81
N ASN A 203 9.47 0.81 -8.07
CA ASN A 203 9.58 0.61 -6.63
C ASN A 203 9.60 1.97 -5.95
N ILE A 204 8.47 2.37 -5.39
CA ILE A 204 8.25 3.71 -4.86
C ILE A 204 8.11 3.62 -3.34
N THR A 205 8.84 4.47 -2.62
CA THR A 205 8.65 4.72 -1.19
C THR A 205 8.20 6.15 -0.97
N LEU A 206 7.06 6.31 -0.31
CA LEU A 206 6.48 7.60 0.06
C LEU A 206 6.66 7.80 1.57
N ASN A 207 7.37 8.85 1.96
CA ASN A 207 7.50 9.29 3.35
C ASN A 207 6.77 10.61 3.60
N GLY A 208 6.60 11.43 2.56
CA GLY A 208 5.77 12.62 2.60
C GLY A 208 4.28 12.27 2.67
N ALA A 209 3.43 13.28 2.81
CA ALA A 209 1.97 13.12 2.76
C ALA A 209 1.42 13.66 1.44
N SER A 210 0.18 13.29 1.08
CA SER A 210 -0.57 13.93 -0.01
C SER A 210 0.07 13.89 -1.41
N SER A 211 0.94 12.91 -1.66
CA SER A 211 1.47 12.60 -2.98
C SER A 211 0.43 11.90 -3.86
N THR A 212 0.56 12.12 -5.16
CA THR A 212 -0.21 11.43 -6.19
C THR A 212 0.71 10.49 -6.96
N VAL A 213 0.38 9.19 -6.96
CA VAL A 213 1.11 8.15 -7.69
C VAL A 213 0.19 7.55 -8.74
N ASN A 214 0.64 7.51 -10.00
CA ASN A 214 -0.05 6.84 -11.09
C ASN A 214 0.93 6.04 -11.92
N VAL A 215 1.04 4.74 -11.61
CA VAL A 215 2.04 3.84 -12.21
C VAL A 215 1.39 2.62 -12.84
N GLY A 216 2.12 2.04 -13.79
CA GLY A 216 1.71 0.84 -14.52
C GLY A 216 1.81 -0.45 -13.71
N ASP A 217 1.84 -1.54 -14.46
CA ASP A 217 1.84 -2.91 -13.93
C ASP A 217 3.10 -3.24 -13.12
N GLN A 218 3.03 -4.31 -12.32
CA GLN A 218 4.14 -4.88 -11.57
C GLN A 218 4.85 -3.89 -10.64
N SER A 219 4.13 -2.88 -10.17
CA SER A 219 4.69 -1.83 -9.31
C SER A 219 4.57 -2.20 -7.83
N LEU A 220 5.55 -1.78 -7.05
CA LEU A 220 5.51 -1.78 -5.60
C LEU A 220 5.46 -0.33 -5.11
N VAL A 221 4.43 0.00 -4.33
CA VAL A 221 4.35 1.27 -3.60
C VAL A 221 4.37 0.97 -2.12
N VAL A 222 5.33 1.54 -1.40
CA VAL A 222 5.44 1.47 0.05
C VAL A 222 5.14 2.84 0.61
N ASP A 223 4.03 2.97 1.32
CA ASP A 223 3.58 4.23 1.88
C ASP A 223 3.76 4.24 3.40
N ASN A 224 4.64 5.13 3.85
CA ASN A 224 4.86 5.42 5.27
C ASN A 224 4.18 6.74 5.69
N GLY A 225 3.52 7.42 4.75
CA GLY A 225 2.92 8.72 4.91
C GLY A 225 1.42 8.65 5.17
N SER A 226 0.73 9.69 4.71
CA SER A 226 -0.72 9.77 4.83
C SER A 226 -1.36 10.53 3.68
N ASN A 227 -2.65 10.30 3.47
CA ASN A 227 -3.49 11.01 2.52
C ASN A 227 -2.99 10.88 1.07
N GLN A 228 -2.37 9.76 0.70
CA GLN A 228 -1.88 9.56 -0.66
C GLN A 228 -3.03 9.25 -1.63
N SER A 229 -2.86 9.63 -2.89
CA SER A 229 -3.66 9.09 -3.99
C SER A 229 -2.79 8.12 -4.79
N ILE A 230 -3.00 6.82 -4.61
CA ILE A 230 -2.18 5.77 -5.19
C ILE A 230 -2.98 5.01 -6.24
N LYS A 231 -2.52 5.08 -7.49
CA LYS A 231 -3.07 4.36 -8.63
C LYS A 231 -2.01 3.45 -9.21
N VAL A 232 -2.28 2.14 -9.24
CA VAL A 232 -1.36 1.12 -9.76
C VAL A 232 -2.01 0.25 -10.83
N GLY A 233 -1.18 -0.34 -11.69
CA GLY A 233 -1.59 -1.32 -12.69
C GLY A 233 -1.70 -2.74 -12.15
N ASN A 234 -1.74 -3.70 -13.07
CA ASN A 234 -1.90 -5.13 -12.80
C ASN A 234 -0.71 -5.75 -12.06
N ASN A 235 -0.96 -6.77 -11.24
CA ASN A 235 0.06 -7.48 -10.44
C ASN A 235 0.90 -6.56 -9.55
N SER A 236 0.33 -5.44 -9.12
CA SER A 236 1.00 -4.47 -8.25
C SER A 236 0.72 -4.76 -6.78
N THR A 237 1.65 -4.36 -5.92
CA THR A 237 1.49 -4.41 -4.46
C THR A 237 1.56 -3.00 -3.89
N VAL A 238 0.61 -2.65 -3.02
CA VAL A 238 0.65 -1.42 -2.24
C VAL A 238 0.74 -1.79 -0.76
N ILE A 239 1.76 -1.28 -0.06
CA ILE A 239 1.80 -1.28 1.40
C ILE A 239 1.22 0.08 1.83
N GLY A 240 0.02 0.06 2.42
CA GLY A 240 -0.74 1.28 2.71
C GLY A 240 -0.31 2.00 3.97
N GLY A 241 -0.42 3.34 3.95
CA GLY A 241 -0.25 4.24 5.08
C GLY A 241 -1.58 4.63 5.71
N VAL A 242 -1.72 5.90 6.08
CA VAL A 242 -2.90 6.41 6.81
C VAL A 242 -3.77 7.27 5.89
N GLN A 243 -5.07 7.01 5.83
CA GLN A 243 -6.06 7.83 5.09
C GLN A 243 -5.84 7.89 3.58
N ASP A 244 -5.31 6.82 2.99
CA ASP A 244 -4.99 6.81 1.55
C ASP A 244 -6.19 6.47 0.69
N ASN A 245 -6.13 6.89 -0.58
CA ASN A 245 -7.00 6.42 -1.64
C ASN A 245 -6.20 5.55 -2.60
N ILE A 246 -6.44 4.24 -2.54
CA ILE A 246 -5.75 3.23 -3.34
C ILE A 246 -6.68 2.70 -4.43
N THR A 247 -6.24 2.78 -5.69
CA THR A 247 -6.97 2.26 -6.86
C THR A 247 -6.12 1.24 -7.61
N LEU A 248 -6.64 0.02 -7.74
CA LEU A 248 -6.04 -1.08 -8.50
C LEU A 248 -6.72 -1.20 -9.88
N ASN A 249 -6.03 -0.86 -10.97
CA ASN A 249 -6.64 -0.83 -12.32
C ASN A 249 -6.40 -2.10 -13.14
N GLY A 250 -5.65 -3.07 -12.61
CA GLY A 250 -5.46 -4.37 -13.24
C GLY A 250 -6.54 -5.38 -12.89
N ALA A 251 -6.31 -6.64 -13.25
CA ALA A 251 -7.15 -7.77 -12.86
C ALA A 251 -6.65 -8.46 -11.57
N TYR A 252 -5.43 -8.14 -11.14
CA TYR A 252 -4.80 -8.68 -9.94
C TYR A 252 -4.05 -7.57 -9.23
N GLY A 253 -4.02 -7.65 -7.91
CA GLY A 253 -3.27 -6.72 -7.08
C GLY A 253 -3.42 -7.06 -5.59
N THR A 254 -2.49 -6.55 -4.82
CA THR A 254 -2.46 -6.74 -3.36
C THR A 254 -2.36 -5.39 -2.67
N VAL A 255 -3.19 -5.18 -1.65
CA VAL A 255 -2.99 -4.11 -0.67
C VAL A 255 -2.73 -4.73 0.69
N SER A 256 -1.67 -4.29 1.37
CA SER A 256 -1.31 -4.78 2.69
C SER A 256 -1.10 -3.61 3.65
N GLY A 257 -1.64 -3.71 4.86
CA GLY A 257 -1.54 -2.65 5.84
C GLY A 257 -2.41 -1.44 5.51
N GLY A 258 -2.25 -0.41 6.31
CA GLY A 258 -2.93 0.87 6.18
C GLY A 258 -4.11 1.04 7.14
N GLU A 259 -4.39 2.30 7.48
CA GLU A 259 -5.43 2.68 8.45
C GLU A 259 -6.33 3.78 7.87
N SER A 260 -7.65 3.61 8.00
CA SER A 260 -8.65 4.60 7.57
C SER A 260 -8.59 4.94 6.07
N GLY A 261 -8.09 4.01 5.25
CA GLY A 261 -7.93 4.17 3.81
C GLY A 261 -9.12 3.64 3.02
N THR A 262 -9.25 4.13 1.79
CA THR A 262 -10.18 3.64 0.78
C THR A 262 -9.42 2.79 -0.25
N ILE A 263 -9.94 1.61 -0.56
CA ILE A 263 -9.34 0.70 -1.53
C ILE A 263 -10.39 0.36 -2.59
N SER A 264 -10.07 0.61 -3.86
CA SER A 264 -11.00 0.38 -4.96
C SER A 264 -10.41 -0.40 -6.12
N ALA A 265 -11.23 -1.26 -6.73
CA ALA A 265 -10.87 -1.98 -7.96
C ALA A 265 -12.11 -2.33 -8.79
N GLY A 266 -11.94 -2.38 -10.11
CA GLY A 266 -13.03 -2.65 -11.06
C GLY A 266 -13.39 -4.13 -11.16
N GLN A 267 -12.57 -4.92 -11.86
CA GLN A 267 -12.80 -6.36 -12.06
C GLN A 267 -11.51 -7.12 -11.78
N GLY A 268 -11.63 -8.41 -11.42
CA GLY A 268 -10.46 -9.25 -11.17
C GLY A 268 -10.50 -9.97 -9.84
N ASN A 269 -9.33 -10.38 -9.36
CA ASN A 269 -9.14 -11.07 -8.09
C ASN A 269 -8.09 -10.31 -7.28
N PHE A 270 -8.49 -9.82 -6.12
CA PHE A 270 -7.65 -8.95 -5.31
C PHE A 270 -7.47 -9.51 -3.91
N VAL A 271 -6.31 -9.22 -3.32
CA VAL A 271 -6.01 -9.53 -1.94
C VAL A 271 -5.90 -8.22 -1.17
N VAL A 272 -6.65 -8.09 -0.08
CA VAL A 272 -6.46 -7.01 0.88
C VAL A 272 -6.14 -7.64 2.23
N ALA A 273 -5.08 -7.17 2.87
CA ALA A 273 -4.60 -7.77 4.10
C ALA A 273 -4.22 -6.72 5.14
N GLN A 274 -4.44 -7.03 6.43
CA GLN A 274 -3.91 -6.28 7.57
C GLN A 274 -4.30 -4.79 7.58
N THR A 275 -5.42 -4.42 6.96
CA THR A 275 -5.94 -3.06 7.02
C THR A 275 -6.69 -2.82 8.34
N LYS A 276 -6.77 -1.56 8.75
CA LYS A 276 -7.58 -1.14 9.90
C LYS A 276 -8.56 -0.05 9.50
N ASN A 277 -9.81 -0.15 9.94
CA ASN A 277 -10.85 0.84 9.66
C ASN A 277 -11.00 1.15 8.15
N ALA A 278 -10.95 0.14 7.29
CA ALA A 278 -10.82 0.37 5.85
C ALA A 278 -12.17 0.33 5.11
N ASP A 279 -12.30 1.14 4.07
CA ASP A 279 -13.41 1.10 3.13
C ASP A 279 -12.97 0.45 1.81
N ILE A 280 -13.45 -0.78 1.57
CA ILE A 280 -13.03 -1.61 0.44
C ILE A 280 -14.18 -1.73 -0.56
N ASN A 281 -13.97 -1.32 -1.82
CA ASN A 281 -14.95 -1.40 -2.90
C ASN A 281 -14.34 -2.06 -4.15
N ILE A 282 -14.55 -3.36 -4.29
CA ILE A 282 -13.95 -4.20 -5.33
C ILE A 282 -15.05 -4.91 -6.10
N ALA A 283 -15.42 -4.42 -7.28
CA ALA A 283 -16.52 -5.04 -8.04
C ALA A 283 -16.20 -6.49 -8.53
N GLY A 284 -14.94 -6.93 -8.45
CA GLY A 284 -14.52 -8.31 -8.65
C GLY A 284 -14.53 -9.18 -7.38
N ASN A 285 -13.65 -10.18 -7.35
CA ASN A 285 -13.47 -11.09 -6.23
C ASN A 285 -12.46 -10.53 -5.23
N LEU A 286 -12.75 -10.67 -3.93
CA LEU A 286 -11.88 -10.25 -2.85
C LEU A 286 -11.46 -11.44 -1.98
N THR A 287 -10.17 -11.50 -1.64
CA THR A 287 -9.67 -12.23 -0.47
C THR A 287 -9.23 -11.22 0.58
N PHE A 288 -9.89 -11.21 1.73
CA PHE A 288 -9.62 -10.30 2.83
C PHE A 288 -8.97 -11.05 4.00
N LEU A 289 -7.80 -10.60 4.44
CA LEU A 289 -6.98 -11.31 5.42
C LEU A 289 -6.66 -10.42 6.63
N HIS A 290 -7.12 -10.82 7.81
CA HIS A 290 -6.69 -10.25 9.09
C HIS A 290 -6.87 -8.73 9.24
N GLY A 291 -7.94 -8.17 8.68
CA GLY A 291 -8.30 -6.78 8.95
C GLY A 291 -8.90 -6.58 10.34
N THR A 292 -8.86 -5.34 10.84
CA THR A 292 -9.35 -4.97 12.18
C THR A 292 -10.13 -3.67 12.17
N GLY A 293 -10.86 -3.39 13.26
CA GLY A 293 -11.68 -2.19 13.40
C GLY A 293 -12.89 -2.20 12.46
N GLU A 294 -13.51 -1.03 12.32
CA GLU A 294 -14.74 -0.82 11.54
C GLU A 294 -14.43 -0.84 10.04
N THR A 295 -14.64 -1.99 9.40
CA THR A 295 -14.26 -2.20 7.99
C THR A 295 -15.49 -2.44 7.13
N THR A 296 -15.62 -1.66 6.06
CA THR A 296 -16.65 -1.88 5.04
C THR A 296 -16.06 -2.67 3.89
N VAL A 297 -16.76 -3.72 3.46
CA VAL A 297 -16.42 -4.50 2.26
C VAL A 297 -17.63 -4.53 1.33
N ILE A 298 -17.49 -3.89 0.17
CA ILE A 298 -18.38 -4.05 -0.99
C ILE A 298 -17.60 -4.82 -2.05
N ALA A 299 -17.99 -6.05 -2.33
CA ALA A 299 -17.33 -6.81 -3.38
C ALA A 299 -18.25 -7.81 -4.11
N GLY A 300 -17.84 -8.25 -5.30
CA GLY A 300 -18.58 -9.25 -6.07
C GLY A 300 -18.85 -10.51 -5.25
N GLN A 301 -17.78 -11.20 -4.87
CA GLN A 301 -17.76 -12.25 -3.84
C GLN A 301 -16.51 -12.09 -2.99
N SER A 302 -16.59 -12.46 -1.72
CA SER A 302 -15.48 -12.33 -0.78
C SER A 302 -15.14 -13.65 -0.09
N THR A 303 -13.85 -13.91 0.09
CA THR A 303 -13.36 -14.86 1.09
C THR A 303 -12.65 -14.07 2.18
N ILE A 304 -13.17 -14.13 3.39
CA ILE A 304 -12.75 -13.28 4.49
C ILE A 304 -12.26 -14.13 5.65
N PHE A 305 -11.04 -13.85 6.10
CA PHE A 305 -10.48 -14.38 7.33
C PHE A 305 -10.35 -13.22 8.32
N GLY A 306 -11.18 -13.23 9.37
CA GLY A 306 -11.22 -12.15 10.35
C GLY A 306 -9.97 -12.07 11.22
N ALA A 307 -9.91 -11.04 12.07
CA ALA A 307 -8.93 -10.93 13.16
C ALA A 307 -9.61 -10.32 14.40
N ALA A 308 -8.94 -10.42 15.55
CA ALA A 308 -9.46 -9.90 16.81
C ALA A 308 -9.81 -8.40 16.70
N GLY A 309 -11.04 -8.05 17.05
CA GLY A 309 -11.53 -6.67 16.98
C GLY A 309 -11.96 -6.20 15.59
N LEU A 310 -12.23 -7.12 14.67
CA LEU A 310 -12.88 -6.80 13.40
C LEU A 310 -14.38 -6.56 13.62
N ASP A 311 -14.86 -5.40 13.17
CA ASP A 311 -16.28 -5.12 12.94
C ASP A 311 -16.49 -4.93 11.44
N LEU A 312 -17.10 -5.93 10.79
CA LEU A 312 -17.16 -6.01 9.34
C LEU A 312 -18.59 -5.73 8.84
N HIS A 313 -18.75 -4.68 8.04
CA HIS A 313 -19.95 -4.47 7.23
C HIS A 313 -19.74 -5.02 5.82
N LEU A 314 -20.45 -6.09 5.47
CA LEU A 314 -20.30 -6.81 4.21
C LEU A 314 -21.51 -6.59 3.28
N ASN A 315 -21.23 -6.20 2.05
CA ASN A 315 -22.20 -6.17 0.96
C ASN A 315 -21.64 -6.93 -0.25
N SER A 316 -22.14 -8.14 -0.48
CA SER A 316 -21.78 -8.92 -1.67
C SER A 316 -22.62 -8.48 -2.87
N THR A 317 -22.03 -8.32 -4.05
CA THR A 317 -22.69 -7.72 -5.22
C THR A 317 -22.89 -8.66 -6.42
N SER A 318 -22.26 -9.83 -6.44
CA SER A 318 -22.42 -10.79 -7.55
C SER A 318 -22.43 -12.26 -7.16
N GLY A 319 -22.08 -12.62 -5.92
CA GLY A 319 -22.00 -14.01 -5.49
C GLY A 319 -21.94 -14.20 -3.98
N THR A 320 -21.95 -15.46 -3.56
CA THR A 320 -21.87 -15.85 -2.15
C THR A 320 -20.51 -15.51 -1.56
N SER A 321 -20.51 -15.01 -0.32
CA SER A 321 -19.28 -14.71 0.43
C SER A 321 -19.05 -15.72 1.57
N LEU A 322 -17.78 -16.01 1.83
CA LEU A 322 -17.33 -16.82 2.95
C LEU A 322 -16.66 -15.92 4.00
N PHE A 323 -17.10 -16.04 5.25
CA PHE A 323 -16.46 -15.44 6.41
C PHE A 323 -16.00 -16.52 7.37
N VAL A 324 -14.73 -16.48 7.75
CA VAL A 324 -14.12 -17.38 8.73
C VAL A 324 -13.57 -16.53 9.87
N ALA A 325 -14.21 -16.65 11.03
CA ALA A 325 -13.73 -16.01 12.24
C ALA A 325 -12.44 -16.68 12.73
N THR A 326 -11.60 -15.89 13.40
CA THR A 326 -10.33 -16.34 13.97
C THR A 326 -10.30 -16.04 15.48
N ILE A 327 -9.17 -15.64 16.06
CA ILE A 327 -9.11 -15.37 17.50
C ILE A 327 -9.78 -14.03 17.86
N GLY A 328 -10.23 -13.92 19.11
CA GLY A 328 -10.84 -12.69 19.63
C GLY A 328 -12.29 -12.48 19.17
N ASN A 329 -12.89 -11.40 19.65
CA ASN A 329 -14.28 -11.06 19.33
C ASN A 329 -14.35 -10.41 17.95
N GLN A 330 -15.35 -10.79 17.17
CA GLN A 330 -15.52 -10.39 15.77
C GLN A 330 -17.01 -10.23 15.45
N THR A 331 -17.33 -9.20 14.68
CA THR A 331 -18.67 -8.94 14.16
C THR A 331 -18.64 -9.07 12.64
N LEU A 332 -19.66 -9.75 12.10
CA LEU A 332 -20.02 -9.72 10.68
C LEU A 332 -21.45 -9.20 10.58
N ASP A 333 -21.60 -8.03 9.97
CA ASP A 333 -22.86 -7.45 9.56
C ASP A 333 -23.02 -7.58 8.04
N GLY A 334 -23.78 -8.58 7.62
CA GLY A 334 -24.14 -8.85 6.23
C GLY A 334 -25.49 -8.29 5.81
N ALA A 335 -26.16 -7.45 6.62
CA ALA A 335 -27.55 -7.06 6.41
C ALA A 335 -27.81 -6.38 5.04
N SER A 336 -26.78 -5.78 4.45
CA SER A 336 -26.87 -5.13 3.13
C SER A 336 -26.64 -6.09 1.94
N SER A 337 -26.21 -7.33 2.19
CA SER A 337 -25.89 -8.30 1.16
C SER A 337 -27.15 -8.91 0.55
N ALA A 338 -27.27 -8.82 -0.78
CA ALA A 338 -28.32 -9.50 -1.53
C ALA A 338 -27.98 -10.96 -1.89
N PHE A 339 -26.76 -11.39 -1.59
CA PHE A 339 -26.24 -12.74 -1.85
C PHE A 339 -25.86 -13.44 -0.55
N GLY A 340 -25.87 -14.78 -0.61
CA GLY A 340 -25.69 -15.61 0.58
C GLY A 340 -24.34 -15.42 1.24
N ILE A 341 -24.31 -15.64 2.55
CA ILE A 341 -23.15 -15.53 3.41
C ILE A 341 -22.99 -16.85 4.15
N HIS A 342 -21.80 -17.44 4.05
CA HIS A 342 -21.40 -18.56 4.88
C HIS A 342 -20.45 -18.03 5.95
N ALA A 343 -20.92 -17.91 7.18
CA ALA A 343 -20.14 -17.42 8.32
C ALA A 343 -19.82 -18.55 9.29
N PHE A 344 -18.54 -18.75 9.58
CA PHE A 344 -18.06 -19.77 10.50
C PHE A 344 -17.33 -19.13 11.68
N GLY A 345 -17.86 -19.35 12.88
CA GLY A 345 -17.26 -18.90 14.12
C GLY A 345 -16.01 -19.66 14.51
N SER A 346 -15.18 -19.04 15.34
CA SER A 346 -13.86 -19.54 15.72
C SER A 346 -13.87 -20.77 16.62
N ASP A 347 -12.90 -21.66 16.43
CA ASP A 347 -12.69 -22.83 17.30
C ASP A 347 -11.93 -22.52 18.60
N TYR A 348 -11.38 -21.31 18.73
CA TYR A 348 -10.56 -20.97 19.88
C TYR A 348 -10.48 -19.46 20.16
N GLY A 349 -10.53 -19.12 21.44
CA GLY A 349 -10.12 -17.80 21.93
C GLY A 349 -11.11 -16.65 21.67
N ALA A 350 -12.32 -16.93 21.18
CA ALA A 350 -13.40 -15.95 21.13
C ALA A 350 -14.24 -15.99 22.42
N THR A 351 -14.68 -14.82 22.89
CA THR A 351 -15.62 -14.72 24.03
C THR A 351 -17.02 -14.35 23.59
N THR A 352 -17.13 -13.55 22.53
CA THR A 352 -18.39 -13.13 21.90
C THR A 352 -18.21 -13.02 20.38
N GLN A 353 -19.25 -13.37 19.63
CA GLN A 353 -19.30 -13.27 18.16
C GLN A 353 -20.70 -12.82 17.74
N THR A 354 -20.79 -12.01 16.69
CA THR A 354 -22.08 -11.55 16.14
C THR A 354 -22.09 -11.75 14.64
N PHE A 355 -23.04 -12.53 14.12
CA PHE A 355 -23.24 -12.74 12.69
C PHE A 355 -24.65 -12.32 12.28
N ILE A 356 -24.73 -11.47 11.27
CA ILE A 356 -25.97 -10.99 10.67
C ILE A 356 -25.94 -11.37 9.18
N GLY A 357 -26.91 -12.16 8.74
CA GLY A 357 -27.15 -12.52 7.36
C GLY A 357 -27.82 -11.40 6.56
N GLY A 358 -27.98 -11.62 5.26
CA GLY A 358 -28.54 -10.68 4.31
C GLY A 358 -30.00 -11.00 3.95
N SER A 359 -30.34 -10.76 2.68
CA SER A 359 -31.66 -11.13 2.13
C SER A 359 -31.68 -12.47 1.40
N ALA A 360 -30.53 -13.13 1.25
CA ALA A 360 -30.41 -14.43 0.62
C ALA A 360 -30.53 -15.57 1.66
N SER A 361 -30.22 -16.80 1.26
CA SER A 361 -30.04 -17.91 2.20
C SER A 361 -28.64 -17.86 2.76
N ASP A 362 -28.54 -17.78 4.08
CA ASP A 362 -27.29 -17.69 4.81
C ASP A 362 -27.03 -18.95 5.65
N THR A 363 -25.75 -19.23 5.89
CA THR A 363 -25.31 -20.28 6.81
C THR A 363 -24.45 -19.65 7.89
N LEU A 364 -24.97 -19.62 9.12
CA LEU A 364 -24.35 -18.96 10.26
C LEU A 364 -23.99 -20.02 11.30
N VAL A 365 -22.72 -20.38 11.40
CA VAL A 365 -22.24 -21.42 12.31
C VAL A 365 -21.53 -20.79 13.49
N ALA A 366 -22.06 -20.97 14.69
CA ALA A 366 -21.44 -20.48 15.91
C ALA A 366 -20.08 -21.15 16.19
N GLY A 367 -19.20 -20.40 16.85
CA GLY A 367 -17.92 -20.90 17.37
C GLY A 367 -17.87 -20.90 18.89
N THR A 368 -16.66 -20.93 19.44
CA THR A 368 -16.39 -20.79 20.89
C THR A 368 -16.87 -19.47 21.46
N GLY A 369 -17.25 -19.50 22.74
CA GLY A 369 -17.82 -18.36 23.42
C GLY A 369 -19.25 -18.07 22.97
N ASN A 370 -19.82 -16.99 23.47
CA ASN A 370 -21.19 -16.66 23.18
C ASN A 370 -21.33 -16.18 21.73
N ALA A 371 -22.43 -16.52 21.05
CA ALA A 371 -22.68 -16.07 19.69
C ALA A 371 -24.10 -15.52 19.54
N THR A 372 -24.24 -14.41 18.82
CA THR A 372 -25.52 -13.86 18.38
C THR A 372 -25.64 -14.03 16.88
N LEU A 373 -26.65 -14.76 16.44
CA LEU A 373 -26.92 -15.06 15.03
C LEU A 373 -28.25 -14.43 14.63
N THR A 374 -28.24 -13.68 13.53
CA THR A 374 -29.44 -13.09 12.91
C THR A 374 -29.45 -13.53 11.46
N GLY A 375 -30.47 -14.26 11.03
CA GLY A 375 -30.60 -14.76 9.66
C GLY A 375 -30.84 -13.65 8.63
N GLY A 376 -31.55 -12.59 9.02
CA GLY A 376 -31.86 -11.46 8.14
C GLY A 376 -33.30 -11.50 7.60
N SER A 377 -33.59 -10.61 6.65
CA SER A 377 -34.96 -10.40 6.12
C SER A 377 -35.33 -11.35 4.96
N GLY A 378 -34.48 -12.34 4.71
CA GLY A 378 -34.39 -13.06 3.46
C GLY A 378 -35.01 -14.45 3.40
N ALA A 379 -34.36 -15.29 2.59
CA ALA A 379 -34.71 -16.69 2.42
C ALA A 379 -34.40 -17.52 3.68
N ALA A 380 -34.70 -18.82 3.63
CA ALA A 380 -34.41 -19.74 4.72
C ALA A 380 -32.90 -19.81 5.01
N ASN A 381 -32.57 -19.76 6.30
CA ASN A 381 -31.20 -19.76 6.82
C ASN A 381 -30.88 -21.06 7.57
N VAL A 382 -29.59 -21.36 7.68
CA VAL A 382 -29.06 -22.47 8.48
C VAL A 382 -28.28 -21.91 9.66
N PHE A 383 -28.69 -22.25 10.88
CA PHE A 383 -27.99 -21.90 12.11
C PHE A 383 -27.24 -23.12 12.63
N GLY A 384 -25.91 -23.08 12.57
CA GLY A 384 -25.05 -24.22 12.93
C GLY A 384 -24.49 -24.12 14.35
N PHE A 385 -24.50 -25.23 15.08
CA PHE A 385 -23.87 -25.36 16.41
C PHE A 385 -23.03 -26.61 16.48
N ARG A 386 -21.84 -26.51 17.08
CA ARG A 386 -20.82 -27.56 17.01
C ARG A 386 -20.54 -28.13 18.39
N ASN A 387 -20.60 -29.45 18.51
CA ASN A 387 -20.34 -30.15 19.75
C ASN A 387 -18.87 -30.03 20.17
N GLY A 388 -18.64 -29.93 21.48
CA GLY A 388 -17.30 -29.92 22.08
C GLY A 388 -16.62 -28.55 22.03
N VAL A 389 -17.31 -27.55 21.47
CA VAL A 389 -17.04 -26.14 21.71
C VAL A 389 -17.44 -25.86 23.16
N ALA A 390 -16.60 -25.17 23.95
CA ALA A 390 -16.88 -24.92 25.38
C ALA A 390 -18.32 -24.43 25.59
N GLY A 391 -19.09 -25.07 26.48
CA GLY A 391 -20.54 -24.86 26.63
C GLY A 391 -20.94 -23.40 26.76
N SER A 392 -21.39 -22.81 25.65
CA SER A 392 -21.59 -21.37 25.49
C SER A 392 -23.08 -21.01 25.37
N ASP A 393 -23.38 -19.74 25.59
CA ASP A 393 -24.72 -19.20 25.39
C ASP A 393 -24.83 -18.63 23.97
N TYR A 394 -25.65 -19.28 23.15
CA TYR A 394 -25.96 -18.85 21.80
C TYR A 394 -27.35 -18.25 21.74
N THR A 395 -27.50 -17.22 20.91
CA THR A 395 -28.77 -16.53 20.68
C THR A 395 -29.04 -16.47 19.19
N ILE A 396 -30.22 -16.93 18.77
CA ILE A 396 -30.78 -16.66 17.44
C ILE A 396 -31.86 -15.61 17.61
N THR A 397 -31.69 -14.46 16.97
CA THR A 397 -32.52 -13.27 17.20
C THR A 397 -33.83 -13.28 16.41
N ASP A 398 -33.87 -14.03 15.31
CA ASP A 398 -34.92 -13.93 14.31
C ASP A 398 -35.29 -15.29 13.70
N PHE A 399 -35.15 -16.39 14.44
CA PHE A 399 -35.37 -17.74 13.89
C PHE A 399 -36.76 -17.92 13.23
N GLY A 400 -37.78 -17.21 13.71
CA GLY A 400 -39.12 -17.20 13.10
C GLY A 400 -39.31 -16.30 11.89
N SER A 401 -38.28 -15.57 11.42
CA SER A 401 -38.39 -14.57 10.35
C SER A 401 -38.67 -15.17 8.97
N ALA A 402 -38.16 -16.38 8.70
CA ALA A 402 -38.32 -17.05 7.41
C ALA A 402 -38.79 -18.50 7.60
N ALA A 403 -39.79 -18.89 6.80
CA ALA A 403 -40.22 -20.27 6.71
C ALA A 403 -39.08 -21.13 6.12
N GLY A 404 -38.67 -22.17 6.84
CA GLY A 404 -37.56 -23.04 6.45
C GLY A 404 -36.24 -22.74 7.15
N ASN A 405 -36.17 -21.71 8.01
CA ASN A 405 -35.05 -21.56 8.95
C ASN A 405 -34.84 -22.88 9.70
N SER A 406 -33.59 -23.33 9.75
CA SER A 406 -33.23 -24.64 10.31
C SER A 406 -31.99 -24.56 11.17
N VAL A 407 -31.85 -25.52 12.06
CA VAL A 407 -30.70 -25.69 12.94
C VAL A 407 -29.91 -26.92 12.49
N LEU A 408 -28.62 -26.75 12.30
CA LEU A 408 -27.68 -27.82 12.04
C LEU A 408 -26.85 -28.07 13.31
N LEU A 409 -27.04 -29.23 13.93
CA LEU A 409 -26.20 -29.70 15.01
C LEU A 409 -25.04 -30.49 14.39
N VAL A 410 -23.81 -30.07 14.62
CA VAL A 410 -22.62 -30.72 14.07
C VAL A 410 -21.98 -31.56 15.16
N HIS A 411 -21.81 -32.86 14.88
CA HIS A 411 -21.15 -33.82 15.77
C HIS A 411 -21.91 -34.12 17.08
N TYR A 412 -23.23 -33.92 17.10
CA TYR A 412 -24.09 -34.34 18.22
C TYR A 412 -24.69 -35.73 18.02
N ASP A 413 -24.44 -36.37 16.88
CA ASP A 413 -24.99 -37.67 16.51
C ASP A 413 -24.28 -38.86 17.18
N GLU A 414 -24.95 -40.02 17.20
CA GLU A 414 -24.41 -41.26 17.77
C GLU A 414 -23.14 -41.76 17.09
N ALA A 415 -22.95 -41.51 15.79
CA ALA A 415 -21.78 -41.98 15.06
C ALA A 415 -20.52 -41.24 15.52
N TYR A 416 -20.65 -39.95 15.85
CA TYR A 416 -19.55 -39.13 16.36
C TYR A 416 -19.29 -39.36 17.86
N LEU A 417 -20.31 -39.17 18.70
CA LEU A 417 -20.14 -39.16 20.17
C LEU A 417 -19.95 -40.56 20.77
N LYS A 418 -20.49 -41.59 20.10
CA LYS A 418 -20.43 -43.02 20.49
C LYS A 418 -20.96 -43.30 21.91
N ASN A 419 -21.06 -44.59 22.25
CA ASN A 419 -21.43 -45.07 23.60
C ASN A 419 -22.75 -44.47 24.15
N GLY A 420 -23.75 -44.23 23.29
CA GLY A 420 -25.05 -43.69 23.67
C GLY A 420 -25.03 -42.24 24.13
N LYS A 421 -23.97 -41.47 23.82
CA LYS A 421 -23.85 -40.05 24.17
C LYS A 421 -24.38 -39.11 23.08
N GLY A 422 -24.53 -39.62 21.86
CA GLY A 422 -25.14 -38.88 20.77
C GLY A 422 -26.66 -38.86 20.89
N TYR A 423 -27.27 -37.92 20.18
CA TYR A 423 -28.71 -37.82 20.10
C TYR A 423 -29.30 -38.87 19.13
N THR A 424 -30.55 -39.22 19.37
CA THR A 424 -31.45 -39.87 18.42
C THR A 424 -32.65 -38.96 18.24
N LYS A 425 -33.56 -39.29 17.32
CA LYS A 425 -34.82 -38.53 17.18
C LYS A 425 -35.59 -38.47 18.51
N GLU A 426 -35.65 -39.59 19.23
CA GLU A 426 -36.37 -39.69 20.50
C GLU A 426 -35.66 -38.91 21.63
N SER A 427 -34.34 -39.03 21.76
CA SER A 427 -33.63 -38.34 22.84
C SER A 427 -33.52 -36.83 22.59
N PHE A 428 -33.44 -36.40 21.32
CA PHE A 428 -33.50 -34.98 20.99
C PHE A 428 -34.90 -34.39 21.20
N GLN A 429 -35.97 -35.15 20.96
CA GLN A 429 -37.32 -34.70 21.30
C GLN A 429 -37.44 -34.40 22.81
N GLN A 430 -36.78 -35.15 23.68
CA GLN A 430 -36.74 -34.85 25.12
C GLN A 430 -36.01 -33.53 25.44
N VAL A 431 -35.02 -33.13 24.63
CA VAL A 431 -34.37 -31.81 24.75
C VAL A 431 -35.37 -30.70 24.41
N LEU A 432 -36.16 -30.87 23.35
CA LEU A 432 -37.21 -29.92 22.99
C LEU A 432 -38.32 -29.84 24.04
N ASP A 433 -38.75 -30.98 24.57
CA ASP A 433 -39.79 -31.06 25.61
C ASP A 433 -39.34 -30.44 26.95
N SER A 434 -38.03 -30.41 27.20
CA SER A 434 -37.42 -29.81 28.40
C SER A 434 -36.96 -28.37 28.20
N ALA A 435 -37.29 -27.75 27.06
CA ALA A 435 -36.95 -26.37 26.77
C ALA A 435 -37.53 -25.40 27.83
N SER A 436 -36.78 -24.34 28.12
CA SER A 436 -37.24 -23.26 28.98
C SER A 436 -37.95 -22.20 28.16
N HIS A 437 -39.15 -21.78 28.59
CA HIS A 437 -39.92 -20.72 27.94
C HIS A 437 -40.02 -19.52 28.87
N GLN A 438 -39.39 -18.41 28.52
CA GLN A 438 -39.38 -17.18 29.33
C GLN A 438 -39.50 -15.94 28.44
N ASN A 439 -40.44 -15.05 28.76
CA ASN A 439 -40.64 -13.76 28.07
C ASN A 439 -40.78 -13.86 26.54
N GLY A 440 -41.43 -14.92 26.03
CA GLY A 440 -41.61 -15.15 24.58
C GLY A 440 -40.38 -15.75 23.87
N ASN A 441 -39.36 -16.14 24.63
CA ASN A 441 -38.18 -16.82 24.11
C ASN A 441 -38.19 -18.29 24.54
N THR A 442 -37.66 -19.16 23.69
CA THR A 442 -37.43 -20.58 24.00
C THR A 442 -35.94 -20.85 24.07
N THR A 443 -35.47 -21.51 25.13
CA THR A 443 -34.07 -21.90 25.30
C THR A 443 -33.95 -23.42 25.46
N ILE A 444 -33.15 -24.06 24.62
CA ILE A 444 -32.76 -25.47 24.77
C ILE A 444 -31.36 -25.57 25.35
N THR A 445 -31.07 -26.66 26.06
CA THR A 445 -29.73 -26.97 26.58
C THR A 445 -29.26 -28.29 25.97
N LEU A 446 -28.10 -28.27 25.31
CA LEU A 446 -27.52 -29.43 24.65
C LEU A 446 -26.67 -30.27 25.62
N SER A 447 -26.23 -31.45 25.19
CA SER A 447 -25.54 -32.45 26.00
C SER A 447 -24.15 -32.01 26.48
N ASP A 448 -23.55 -31.03 25.81
CA ASP A 448 -22.29 -30.38 26.21
C ASP A 448 -22.51 -29.13 27.10
N ASN A 449 -23.75 -28.89 27.53
CA ASN A 449 -24.23 -27.72 28.28
C ASN A 449 -24.30 -26.42 27.48
N SER A 450 -24.08 -26.45 26.16
CA SER A 450 -24.38 -25.29 25.32
C SER A 450 -25.86 -24.94 25.39
N ARG A 451 -26.19 -23.65 25.46
CA ARG A 451 -27.58 -23.17 25.52
C ARG A 451 -27.88 -22.40 24.25
N ILE A 452 -28.98 -22.74 23.58
CA ILE A 452 -29.43 -22.01 22.39
C ILE A 452 -30.75 -21.35 22.72
N THR A 453 -30.77 -20.02 22.68
CA THR A 453 -31.96 -19.20 22.90
C THR A 453 -32.51 -18.70 21.58
N PHE A 454 -33.77 -19.00 21.32
CA PHE A 454 -34.53 -18.57 20.15
C PHE A 454 -35.43 -17.41 20.58
N VAL A 455 -35.09 -16.20 20.14
CA VAL A 455 -35.80 -14.98 20.50
C VAL A 455 -37.12 -14.92 19.75
N GLY A 456 -38.22 -14.65 20.48
CA GLY A 456 -39.55 -14.51 19.87
C GLY A 456 -40.13 -15.80 19.28
N VAL A 457 -39.64 -16.96 19.70
CA VAL A 457 -40.12 -18.28 19.22
C VAL A 457 -40.72 -19.04 20.39
N ASP A 458 -42.02 -19.29 20.35
CA ASP A 458 -42.74 -20.00 21.41
C ASP A 458 -42.69 -21.53 21.27
N LYS A 459 -42.48 -22.05 20.06
CA LYS A 459 -42.51 -23.48 19.76
C LYS A 459 -41.44 -23.87 18.75
N LEU A 460 -40.75 -24.96 19.06
CA LEU A 460 -39.77 -25.61 18.19
C LEU A 460 -40.28 -27.00 17.82
N THR A 461 -39.99 -27.43 16.61
CA THR A 461 -40.35 -28.76 16.10
C THR A 461 -39.11 -29.51 15.65
N ILE A 462 -39.12 -30.83 15.80
CA ILE A 462 -37.95 -31.65 15.48
C ILE A 462 -37.50 -31.57 14.01
N ASP A 463 -38.43 -31.29 13.08
CA ASP A 463 -38.14 -31.18 11.65
C ASP A 463 -37.36 -29.90 11.29
N GLN A 464 -37.24 -28.95 12.23
CA GLN A 464 -36.40 -27.77 12.07
C GLN A 464 -34.92 -28.03 12.40
N PHE A 465 -34.58 -29.23 12.88
CA PHE A 465 -33.24 -29.58 13.32
C PHE A 465 -32.69 -30.71 12.45
N SER A 466 -31.36 -30.75 12.32
CA SER A 466 -30.64 -31.84 11.64
C SER A 466 -29.27 -32.10 12.27
N GLY A 467 -28.62 -33.20 11.91
CA GLY A 467 -27.25 -33.53 12.35
C GLY A 467 -27.13 -34.10 13.77
N PHE A 468 -28.24 -34.64 14.28
CA PHE A 468 -28.32 -35.39 15.52
C PHE A 468 -28.72 -36.84 15.26
#